data_AF-A0A2S9FQ87-F1
#
_entry.id   AF-A0A2S9FQ87-F1
#
_cell.length_a   1.000
_cell.length_b   1.000
_cell.length_c   1.000
_cell.angle_alpha   90.00
_cell.angle_beta   90.00
_cell.angle_gamma   90.00
#
_symmetry.space_group_name_H-M   'P 1'
#
loop_
_entity.id
_entity.type
_entity.pdbx_description
1 polymer ?
#
loop_
_entity_poly.entity_id
_entity_poly.type
_entity_poly.pdbx_seq_one_letter_code
_entity_poly.pdbx_strand_id
1 'polypeptide(L)'
;VVEWARERGVLVASDECYLGLGWDAAPISVLHPDVCDGDHTGLLAIHSLSKTSSLAGYRAGFVAGDPGVVAELLAVRKHAGMMVPTPVQGAMVAALDDDPHEVEQRAR
;
A
#
# COMPACT_ATOMS: atom_id res chain seq x y z
N VAL A 1 -14.72 11.20 1.03
CA VAL A 1 -14.77 9.71 1.04
C VAL A 1 -14.58 9.17 2.45
N VAL A 2 -13.48 9.53 3.13
CA VAL A 2 -13.19 9.09 4.51
C VAL A 2 -14.35 9.38 5.47
N GLU A 3 -14.79 10.64 5.57
CA GLU A 3 -15.92 11.04 6.43
C GLU A 3 -17.19 10.22 6.15
N TRP A 4 -17.61 10.17 4.88
CA TRP A 4 -18.77 9.41 4.43
C TRP A 4 -18.73 7.93 4.84
N ALA A 5 -17.54 7.30 4.75
CA ALA A 5 -17.34 5.90 5.08
C ALA A 5 -17.40 5.67 6.61
N ARG A 6 -16.78 6.56 7.38
CA ARG A 6 -16.82 6.54 8.86
C ARG A 6 -18.24 6.65 9.40
N GLU A 7 -19.03 7.59 8.88
CA GLU A 7 -20.45 7.75 9.25
C GLU A 7 -21.29 6.47 9.06
N ARG A 8 -20.82 5.54 8.22
CA ARG A 8 -21.54 4.32 7.84
C ARG A 8 -20.85 3.04 8.32
N GLY A 9 -19.73 3.15 9.04
CA GLY A 9 -18.94 1.99 9.48
C GLY A 9 -18.39 1.16 8.31
N VAL A 10 -18.06 1.80 7.19
CA VAL A 10 -17.54 1.14 5.99
C VAL A 10 -16.03 1.28 5.94
N LEU A 11 -15.33 0.21 5.57
CA LEU A 11 -13.90 0.25 5.31
C LEU A 11 -13.60 0.91 3.95
N VAL A 12 -12.58 1.76 3.91
CA VAL A 12 -12.00 2.28 2.66
C VAL A 12 -10.73 1.49 2.36
N ALA A 13 -10.78 0.67 1.31
CA ALA A 13 -9.60 0.02 0.75
C ALA A 13 -9.14 0.79 -0.50
N SER A 14 -8.12 1.62 -0.34
CA SER A 14 -7.52 2.45 -1.39
C SER A 14 -6.45 1.66 -2.14
N ASP A 15 -6.65 1.41 -3.43
CA ASP A 15 -5.63 0.80 -4.30
C ASP A 15 -4.67 1.88 -4.80
N GLU A 16 -3.47 1.89 -4.23
CA GLU A 16 -2.44 2.92 -4.40
C GLU A 16 -1.20 2.38 -5.13
N CYS A 17 -1.39 1.40 -6.02
CA CYS A 17 -0.30 0.78 -6.79
C CYS A 17 0.51 1.75 -7.67
N TYR A 18 -0.02 2.94 -7.96
CA TYR A 18 0.63 3.97 -8.79
C TYR A 18 1.03 5.21 -7.98
N LEU A 19 0.95 5.18 -6.65
CA LEU A 19 1.22 6.36 -5.82
C LEU A 19 2.63 6.94 -6.07
N GLY A 20 3.62 6.12 -6.37
CA GLY A 20 4.98 6.59 -6.71
C GLY A 20 5.14 7.31 -8.06
N LEU A 21 4.16 7.18 -8.94
CA LEU A 21 4.26 7.49 -10.37
C LEU A 21 3.41 8.69 -10.79
N GLY A 22 3.22 9.68 -9.91
CA GLY A 22 2.49 10.92 -10.27
C GLY A 22 3.30 11.85 -11.18
N TRP A 23 2.67 12.43 -12.21
CA TRP A 23 3.30 13.40 -13.13
C TRP A 23 2.90 14.84 -12.85
N ASP A 24 1.61 15.17 -13.01
CA ASP A 24 1.12 16.55 -12.99
C ASP A 24 0.82 17.09 -11.58
N ALA A 25 0.61 16.18 -10.62
CA ALA A 25 0.31 16.51 -9.24
C ALA A 25 1.04 15.56 -8.30
N ALA A 26 1.40 16.06 -7.12
CA ALA A 26 1.91 15.22 -6.05
C ALA A 26 0.80 14.24 -5.62
N PRO A 27 1.02 12.93 -5.75
CA PRO A 27 0.05 11.92 -5.35
C PRO A 27 -0.06 11.87 -3.83
N ILE A 28 -1.28 11.78 -3.32
CA ILE A 28 -1.59 11.81 -1.88
C ILE A 28 -2.30 10.52 -1.50
N SER A 29 -1.75 9.79 -0.52
CA SER A 29 -2.35 8.56 0.02
C SER A 29 -3.63 8.86 0.81
N VAL A 30 -4.53 7.88 0.88
CA VAL A 30 -5.65 7.89 1.83
C VAL A 30 -5.19 8.03 3.29
N LEU A 31 -3.94 7.67 3.59
CA LEU A 31 -3.32 7.78 4.91
C LEU A 31 -2.61 9.12 5.15
N HIS A 32 -2.61 10.03 4.19
CA HIS A 32 -2.01 11.36 4.39
C HIS A 32 -2.82 12.14 5.45
N PRO A 33 -2.18 12.92 6.36
CA PRO A 33 -2.89 13.66 7.40
C PRO A 33 -3.94 14.62 6.84
N ASP A 34 -3.68 15.28 5.71
CA ASP A 34 -4.65 16.16 5.06
C ASP A 34 -5.88 15.42 4.48
N VAL A 35 -5.85 14.09 4.40
CA VAL A 35 -6.95 13.25 3.88
C VAL A 35 -7.73 12.57 5.01
N CYS A 36 -7.05 12.17 6.07
CA CYS A 36 -7.62 11.35 7.14
C CYS A 36 -7.62 11.99 8.54
N ASP A 37 -7.13 13.22 8.65
CA ASP A 37 -6.92 13.97 9.90
C ASP A 37 -6.00 13.24 10.90
N GLY A 38 -5.08 12.43 10.39
CA GLY A 38 -4.16 11.61 11.19
C GLY A 38 -4.81 10.39 11.86
N ASP A 39 -6.09 10.15 11.61
CA ASP A 39 -6.80 8.96 12.07
C ASP A 39 -6.86 7.92 10.95
N HIS A 40 -6.28 6.74 11.17
CA HIS A 40 -6.28 5.66 10.18
C HIS A 40 -7.45 4.68 10.36
N THR A 41 -8.34 4.90 11.33
CA THR A 41 -9.45 3.99 11.61
C THR A 41 -10.34 3.80 10.38
N GLY A 42 -10.56 2.54 10.02
CA GLY A 42 -11.35 2.11 8.87
C GLY A 42 -10.67 2.30 7.50
N LEU A 43 -9.39 2.66 7.46
CA LEU A 43 -8.65 2.93 6.22
C LEU A 43 -7.59 1.87 5.96
N LEU A 44 -7.45 1.47 4.69
CA LEU A 44 -6.36 0.66 4.19
C LEU A 44 -5.80 1.29 2.91
N ALA A 45 -4.49 1.48 2.83
CA ALA A 45 -3.75 1.73 1.60
C ALA A 45 -3.10 0.42 1.14
N ILE A 46 -3.34 0.06 -0.12
CA ILE A 46 -2.83 -1.15 -0.76
C ILE A 46 -1.77 -0.74 -1.77
N HIS A 47 -0.55 -1.25 -1.61
CA HIS A 47 0.58 -0.96 -2.48
C HIS A 47 1.11 -2.21 -3.18
N SER A 48 1.71 -1.99 -4.33
CA SER A 48 2.33 -3.03 -5.15
C SER A 48 3.63 -2.53 -5.74
N LEU A 49 4.68 -3.36 -5.66
CA LEU A 49 5.97 -3.07 -6.29
C LEU A 49 5.97 -3.43 -7.79
N SER A 50 4.81 -3.86 -8.32
CA SER A 50 4.68 -4.21 -9.74
C SER A 50 4.90 -3.02 -10.66
N LYS A 51 4.53 -1.81 -10.22
CA LYS A 51 4.55 -0.59 -11.04
C LYS A 51 5.75 0.28 -10.70
N THR A 52 5.95 0.55 -9.42
CA THR A 52 7.02 1.44 -8.94
C THR A 52 8.42 0.82 -9.07
N SER A 53 8.55 -0.50 -8.92
CA SER A 53 9.85 -1.18 -8.92
C SER A 53 10.03 -2.21 -10.05
N SER A 54 9.11 -2.28 -11.02
CA SER A 54 9.15 -3.29 -12.09
C SER A 54 9.16 -4.76 -11.60
N LEU A 55 8.64 -5.04 -10.38
CA LEU A 55 8.65 -6.37 -9.76
C LEU A 55 7.33 -7.16 -10.00
N ALA A 56 6.68 -7.00 -11.15
CA ALA A 56 5.36 -7.58 -11.40
C ALA A 56 5.29 -9.11 -11.20
N GLY A 57 6.35 -9.82 -11.61
CA GLY A 57 6.46 -11.29 -11.48
C GLY A 57 6.67 -11.78 -10.05
N TYR A 58 7.11 -10.91 -9.13
CA TYR A 58 7.39 -11.29 -7.74
C TYR A 58 6.13 -11.40 -6.89
N ARG A 59 5.01 -10.82 -7.39
CA ARG A 59 3.74 -10.73 -6.64
C ARG A 59 3.96 -10.05 -5.28
N ALA A 60 4.80 -9.02 -5.28
CA ALA A 60 5.23 -8.26 -4.12
C ALA A 60 4.35 -7.02 -3.90
N GLY A 61 3.81 -6.88 -2.70
CA GLY A 61 2.97 -5.76 -2.29
C GLY A 61 2.70 -5.81 -0.79
N PHE A 62 2.12 -4.75 -0.25
CA PHE A 62 1.82 -4.61 1.16
C PHE A 62 0.54 -3.80 1.39
N VAL A 63 0.03 -3.87 2.61
CA VAL A 63 -1.12 -3.08 3.07
C VAL A 63 -0.71 -2.33 4.33
N ALA A 64 -1.10 -1.07 4.43
CA ALA A 64 -0.91 -0.21 5.61
C ALA A 64 -2.25 0.47 5.96
N GLY A 65 -2.45 0.88 7.22
CA GLY A 65 -3.66 1.57 7.65
C GLY A 65 -4.10 1.17 9.06
N ASP A 66 -5.41 0.98 9.26
CA ASP A 66 -6.02 0.59 10.53
C ASP A 66 -5.34 -0.66 11.14
N PRO A 67 -4.71 -0.57 12.32
CA PRO A 67 -4.02 -1.68 12.94
C PRO A 67 -4.92 -2.89 13.24
N GLY A 68 -6.19 -2.67 13.59
CA GLY A 68 -7.16 -3.73 13.86
C GLY A 68 -7.48 -4.51 12.59
N VAL A 69 -7.78 -3.80 11.50
CA VAL A 69 -8.08 -4.42 10.21
C VAL A 69 -6.85 -5.13 9.63
N VAL A 70 -5.66 -4.54 9.74
CA VAL A 70 -4.40 -5.18 9.32
C VAL A 70 -4.14 -6.47 10.11
N ALA A 71 -4.40 -6.48 11.42
CA ALA A 71 -4.25 -7.67 12.25
C ALA A 71 -5.21 -8.80 11.83
N GLU A 72 -6.47 -8.47 11.52
CA GLU A 72 -7.44 -9.44 10.99
C GLU A 72 -7.01 -9.99 9.64
N LEU A 73 -6.56 -9.14 8.71
CA LEU A 73 -6.01 -9.56 7.42
C LEU A 73 -4.81 -10.50 7.60
N LEU A 74 -3.92 -10.20 8.53
CA LEU A 74 -2.78 -11.05 8.86
C LEU A 74 -3.24 -12.43 9.37
N ALA A 75 -4.26 -12.48 10.23
CA ALA A 75 -4.82 -13.73 10.73
C ALA A 75 -5.40 -14.57 9.58
N VAL A 76 -6.21 -13.98 8.70
CA VAL A 76 -6.77 -14.66 7.53
C VAL A 76 -5.65 -15.19 6.61
N ARG A 77 -4.62 -14.39 6.33
CA ARG A 77 -3.50 -14.79 5.46
C ARG A 77 -2.73 -16.00 5.99
N LYS A 78 -2.53 -16.09 7.31
CA LYS A 78 -1.87 -17.24 7.96
C LYS A 78 -2.64 -18.53 7.68
N HIS A 79 -3.96 -18.48 7.79
CA HIS A 79 -4.82 -19.65 7.55
C HIS A 79 -5.02 -19.98 6.07
N ALA A 80 -5.00 -18.96 5.20
CA ALA A 80 -5.15 -19.13 3.75
C ALA A 80 -3.86 -19.57 3.03
N GLY A 81 -2.74 -19.77 3.75
CA GLY A 81 -1.46 -20.14 3.15
C GLY A 81 -0.79 -19.04 2.32
N MET A 82 -1.17 -17.78 2.53
CA MET A 82 -0.69 -16.62 1.75
C MET A 82 0.59 -16.00 2.36
N MET A 83 1.51 -16.84 2.81
CA MET A 83 2.81 -16.37 3.33
C MET A 83 3.72 -15.96 2.17
N VAL A 84 4.37 -14.80 2.30
CA VAL A 84 5.28 -14.29 1.27
C VAL A 84 6.61 -15.05 1.35
N PRO A 85 7.16 -15.60 0.26
CA PRO A 85 8.45 -16.28 0.28
C PRO A 85 9.57 -15.36 0.77
N THR A 86 10.48 -15.85 1.61
CA THR A 86 11.60 -15.07 2.16
C THR A 86 12.43 -14.35 1.08
N PRO A 87 12.77 -14.96 -0.07
CA PRO A 87 13.50 -14.25 -1.13
C PRO A 87 12.72 -13.07 -1.71
N VAL A 88 11.39 -13.17 -1.81
CA VAL A 88 10.53 -12.07 -2.27
C VAL A 88 10.51 -10.95 -1.22
N GLN A 89 10.45 -11.28 0.07
CA GLN A 89 10.58 -10.29 1.15
C GLN A 89 11.93 -9.58 1.10
N GLY A 90 13.03 -10.29 0.82
CA GLY A 90 14.35 -9.67 0.64
C GLY A 90 14.40 -8.70 -0.54
N ALA A 91 13.79 -9.05 -1.67
CA ALA A 91 13.65 -8.14 -2.81
C ALA A 91 12.77 -6.92 -2.48
N MET A 92 11.70 -7.10 -1.69
CA MET A 92 10.87 -5.99 -1.22
C MET A 92 11.65 -5.03 -0.32
N VAL A 93 12.46 -5.55 0.62
CA VAL A 93 13.31 -4.72 1.48
C VAL A 93 14.27 -3.90 0.62
N ALA A 94 15.01 -4.54 -0.28
CA ALA A 94 15.96 -3.83 -1.15
C ALA A 94 15.28 -2.76 -2.02
N ALA A 95 14.07 -3.01 -2.52
CA ALA A 95 13.35 -2.08 -3.38
C ALA A 95 12.57 -0.99 -2.63
N LEU A 96 12.45 -1.06 -1.30
CA LEU A 96 11.78 -0.06 -0.46
C LEU A 96 12.78 0.72 0.41
N ASP A 97 14.06 0.41 0.34
CA ASP A 97 15.12 1.08 1.13
C ASP A 97 15.53 2.44 0.54
N ASP A 98 15.39 2.59 -0.80
CA ASP A 98 15.63 3.84 -1.52
C ASP A 98 14.67 4.02 -2.71
N ASP A 99 14.63 5.24 -3.26
CA ASP A 99 13.74 5.64 -4.37
C ASP A 99 14.39 5.85 -5.77
N PRO A 100 15.73 5.81 -6.00
CA PRO A 100 16.32 6.06 -7.32
C PRO A 100 15.71 5.23 -8.46
N HIS A 101 15.40 3.95 -8.26
CA HIS A 101 14.76 3.13 -9.31
C HIS A 101 13.35 3.64 -9.63
N GLU A 102 12.60 4.10 -8.63
CA GLU A 102 11.23 4.58 -8.81
C GLU A 102 11.22 5.90 -9.58
N VAL A 103 12.17 6.80 -9.30
CA VAL A 103 12.38 8.02 -10.07
C VAL A 103 12.73 7.71 -11.52
N GLU A 104 13.60 6.72 -11.77
CA GLU A 104 13.90 6.27 -13.13
C GLU A 104 12.67 5.68 -13.82
N GLN A 105 11.87 4.86 -13.12
CA GLN A 105 10.63 4.30 -13.66
C GLN A 105 9.62 5.39 -14.04
N ARG A 106 9.46 6.43 -13.22
CA ARG A 106 8.54 7.55 -13.49
C ARG A 106 8.97 8.39 -14.71
N ALA A 107 10.25 8.43 -15.02
CA ALA A 107 10.80 9.21 -16.13
C ALA A 107 10.69 8.52 -17.51
N ARG A 108 10.29 7.24 -17.55
CA ARG A 108 10.11 6.44 -18.77
C ARG A 108 8.69 6.57 -19.30
#